data_AF-A0A9D8VPU0-F1
#
_entry.id   AF-A0A9D8VPU0-F1
#
_cell.length_a   1.000
_cell.length_b   1.000
_cell.length_c   1.000
_cell.angle_alpha   90.00
_cell.angle_beta   90.00
_cell.angle_gamma   90.00
#
_symmetry.space_group_name_H-M   'P 1'
#
loop_
_entity.id
_entity.type
_entity.pdbx_description
1 polymer ?
#
loop_
_entity_poly.entity_id
_entity_poly.type
_entity_poly.pdbx_seq_one_letter_code
_entity_poly.pdbx_strand_id
1 'polypeptide(L)'
;MRFILSGIVFGFILVKSEVVSWFRIQEMFRFDSIHMYGIIGLAVVVGMIATMFIKKWNVKDVNGNPISIKEKDNSKTKNYIIGGTIFGLGWGLTGACPGPMYALIGSGYLIFLIPTLSAIFGALAYGYLKPNLPH
;
A
#
# COMPACT_ATOMS: atom_id res chain seq x y z
N MET A 1 -10.69 -18.94 -3.77
CA MET A 1 -10.27 -19.32 -2.39
C MET A 1 -8.92 -18.75 -1.97
N ARG A 2 -7.84 -18.92 -2.75
CA ARG A 2 -6.46 -18.54 -2.35
C ARG A 2 -6.30 -17.07 -1.91
N PHE A 3 -6.87 -16.13 -2.66
CA PHE A 3 -6.80 -14.70 -2.34
C PHE A 3 -7.58 -14.30 -1.08
N ILE A 4 -8.66 -15.04 -0.75
CA ILE A 4 -9.47 -14.79 0.44
C ILE A 4 -8.69 -15.22 1.69
N LEU A 5 -8.04 -16.39 1.63
CA LEU A 5 -7.19 -16.89 2.71
C LEU A 5 -6.01 -15.94 3.00
N SER A 6 -5.31 -15.47 1.97
CA SER A 6 -4.23 -14.49 2.14
C SER A 6 -4.75 -13.17 2.70
N GLY A 7 -5.95 -12.74 2.29
CA GLY A 7 -6.59 -11.53 2.80
C GLY A 7 -6.97 -11.62 4.27
N ILE A 8 -7.52 -12.76 4.72
CA ILE A 8 -7.86 -13.00 6.12
C ILE A 8 -6.58 -13.01 6.99
N VAL A 9 -5.54 -13.70 6.55
CA VAL A 9 -4.24 -13.74 7.26
C VAL A 9 -3.63 -12.34 7.35
N PHE A 10 -3.63 -11.59 6.25
CA PHE A 10 -3.14 -10.21 6.22
C PHE A 10 -3.93 -9.29 7.16
N GLY A 11 -5.26 -9.34 7.11
CA GLY A 11 -6.13 -8.56 8.00
C GLY A 11 -5.93 -8.91 9.47
N PHE A 12 -5.82 -10.21 9.79
CA PHE A 12 -5.57 -10.68 11.15
C PHE A 12 -4.23 -10.17 11.71
N ILE A 13 -3.16 -10.25 10.91
CA ILE A 13 -1.84 -9.72 11.29
C ILE A 13 -1.92 -8.21 11.50
N LEU A 14 -2.55 -7.45 10.59
CA LEU A 14 -2.68 -6.00 10.73
C LEU A 14 -3.41 -5.58 12.01
N VAL A 15 -4.51 -6.25 12.34
CA VAL A 15 -5.27 -5.97 13.57
C VAL A 15 -4.46 -6.34 14.81
N LYS A 16 -3.77 -7.50 14.79
CA LYS A 16 -2.93 -7.95 15.91
C LYS A 16 -1.69 -7.11 16.15
N SER A 17 -1.13 -6.51 15.10
CA SER A 17 0.09 -5.69 15.22
C SER A 17 -0.17 -4.29 15.76
N GLU A 18 -1.42 -3.90 16.04
CA GLU A 18 -1.81 -2.53 16.48
C GLU A 18 -1.33 -1.39 15.57
N VAL A 19 -0.79 -1.73 14.38
CA VAL A 19 -0.41 -0.82 13.28
C VAL A 19 -1.63 -0.07 12.72
N VAL A 20 -2.79 -0.44 13.22
CA VAL A 20 -4.11 0.05 12.90
C VAL A 20 -4.50 1.29 13.73
N SER A 21 -3.83 1.59 14.85
CA SER A 21 -4.20 2.74 15.65
C SER A 21 -3.75 4.05 14.99
N TRP A 22 -4.71 4.97 14.78
CA TRP A 22 -4.47 6.33 14.28
C TRP A 22 -3.41 7.07 15.12
N PHE A 23 -3.34 6.74 16.43
CA PHE A 23 -2.35 7.24 17.36
C PHE A 23 -0.91 6.93 16.95
N ARG A 24 -0.63 5.72 16.44
CA ARG A 24 0.73 5.32 16.03
C ARG A 24 1.20 6.01 14.75
N ILE A 25 0.28 6.37 13.86
CA ILE A 25 0.60 7.15 12.65
C ILE A 25 0.88 8.61 13.01
N GLN A 26 0.08 9.20 13.92
CA GLN A 26 0.36 10.54 14.47
C GLN A 26 1.71 10.60 15.20
N GLU A 27 2.04 9.57 15.97
CA GLU A 27 3.30 9.45 16.71
C GLU A 27 4.51 9.31 15.76
N MET A 28 4.32 8.68 14.60
CA MET A 28 5.32 8.64 13.52
C MET A 28 5.60 10.03 12.96
N PHE A 29 4.56 10.83 12.66
CA PHE A 29 4.73 12.22 12.16
C PHE A 29 5.24 13.20 13.21
N ARG A 30 5.05 12.90 14.51
CA ARG A 30 5.58 13.68 15.64
C ARG A 30 7.02 13.28 16.05
N PHE A 31 7.65 12.34 15.34
CA PHE A 31 9.00 11.83 15.61
C PHE A 31 9.21 11.22 17.00
N ASP A 32 8.15 10.78 17.67
CA ASP A 32 8.23 10.24 19.05
C ASP A 32 8.63 8.75 19.08
N SER A 33 8.33 7.96 18.04
CA SER A 33 8.59 6.51 18.04
C SER A 33 9.31 5.99 16.79
N ILE A 34 10.56 5.53 16.99
CA ILE A 34 11.41 4.88 15.97
C ILE A 34 10.84 3.51 15.53
N HIS A 35 9.92 2.93 16.31
CA HIS A 35 9.37 1.59 16.06
C HIS A 35 8.61 1.46 14.73
N MET A 36 7.79 2.46 14.36
CA MET A 36 7.04 2.43 13.10
C MET A 36 7.97 2.54 11.88
N TYR A 37 8.97 3.42 11.94
CA TYR A 37 10.00 3.54 10.91
C TYR A 37 10.80 2.24 10.75
N GLY A 38 11.12 1.57 11.85
CA GLY A 38 11.78 0.26 11.85
C GLY A 38 10.96 -0.83 11.15
N ILE A 39 9.65 -0.90 11.42
CA ILE A 39 8.76 -1.90 10.79
C ILE A 39 8.64 -1.65 9.28
N ILE A 40 8.41 -0.40 8.87
CA ILE A 40 8.30 -0.06 7.44
C ILE A 40 9.64 -0.30 6.74
N GLY A 41 10.76 0.10 7.35
CA GLY A 41 12.10 -0.12 6.81
C GLY A 41 12.43 -1.60 6.65
N LEU A 42 12.15 -2.42 7.66
CA LEU A 42 12.35 -3.87 7.61
C LEU A 42 11.48 -4.50 6.50
N ALA A 43 10.20 -4.10 6.40
CA ALA A 43 9.30 -4.60 5.37
C ALA A 43 9.82 -4.28 3.95
N VAL A 44 10.37 -3.08 3.74
CA VAL A 44 10.98 -2.69 2.46
C VAL A 44 12.22 -3.52 2.16
N VAL A 45 13.11 -3.72 3.14
CA VAL A 45 14.34 -4.52 2.97
C VAL A 45 13.99 -5.98 2.67
N VAL A 46 13.07 -6.58 3.42
CA VAL A 46 12.62 -7.95 3.19
C VAL A 46 11.96 -8.07 1.81
N GLY A 47 11.13 -7.11 1.40
CA GLY A 47 10.54 -7.07 0.07
C GLY A 47 11.58 -6.95 -1.05
N MET A 48 12.61 -6.12 -0.85
CA MET A 48 13.73 -5.98 -1.79
C MET A 48 14.51 -7.28 -1.94
N ILE A 49 14.85 -7.93 -0.82
CA ILE A 49 15.55 -9.22 -0.83
C ILE A 49 14.68 -10.28 -1.51
N ALA A 50 13.40 -10.39 -1.14
CA ALA A 50 12.47 -11.35 -1.73
C ALA A 50 12.34 -11.17 -3.25
N THR A 51 12.15 -9.93 -3.72
CA THR A 51 12.06 -9.65 -5.17
C THR A 51 13.37 -9.91 -5.91
N MET A 52 14.52 -9.63 -5.29
CA MET A 52 15.82 -9.96 -5.84
C MET A 52 16.03 -11.48 -5.97
N PHE A 53 15.62 -12.26 -4.96
CA PHE A 53 15.66 -13.73 -5.02
C PHE A 53 14.70 -14.28 -6.08
N ILE A 54 13.49 -13.73 -6.20
CA ILE A 54 12.53 -14.11 -7.25
C ILE A 54 13.11 -13.85 -8.64
N LYS A 55 13.77 -12.69 -8.86
CA LYS A 55 14.42 -12.34 -10.13
C LYS A 55 15.64 -13.24 -10.41
N LYS A 56 16.43 -13.59 -9.38
CA LYS A 56 17.64 -14.43 -9.50
C LYS A 56 17.34 -15.91 -9.75
N TRP A 57 16.29 -16.44 -9.13
CA TRP A 57 15.90 -17.86 -9.25
C TRP A 57 14.76 -18.11 -10.24
N ASN A 58 14.28 -17.07 -10.93
CA ASN A 58 13.23 -17.16 -11.94
C ASN A 58 12.02 -17.97 -11.44
N VAL A 59 11.62 -17.66 -10.20
CA VAL A 59 10.58 -18.41 -9.48
C VAL A 59 9.29 -18.30 -10.27
N LYS A 60 8.71 -19.44 -10.61
CA LYS A 60 7.43 -19.53 -11.31
C LYS A 60 6.31 -19.29 -10.31
N ASP A 61 5.30 -18.55 -10.73
CA ASP A 61 4.07 -18.38 -9.96
C ASP A 61 3.39 -19.75 -9.74
N VAL A 62 2.40 -19.81 -8.85
CA VAL A 62 1.66 -21.04 -8.51
C VAL A 62 0.93 -21.65 -9.73
N ASN A 63 0.90 -20.94 -10.86
CA ASN A 63 0.36 -21.36 -12.15
C ASN A 63 1.44 -21.64 -13.22
N GLY A 64 2.73 -21.66 -12.86
CA GLY A 64 3.83 -21.99 -13.77
C GLY A 64 4.36 -20.85 -14.65
N ASN A 65 3.78 -19.65 -14.55
CA ASN A 65 4.21 -18.47 -15.31
C ASN A 65 5.44 -17.82 -14.68
N PRO A 66 6.42 -17.33 -15.46
CA PRO A 66 7.56 -16.58 -14.92
C PRO A 66 7.06 -15.27 -14.30
N ILE A 67 7.48 -14.99 -13.07
CA ILE A 67 7.18 -13.72 -12.38
C ILE A 67 8.04 -12.62 -13.03
N SER A 68 7.53 -12.05 -14.13
CA SER A 68 8.11 -10.89 -14.79
C SER A 68 7.74 -9.64 -13.99
N ILE A 69 8.68 -9.17 -13.16
CA ILE A 69 8.59 -7.85 -12.56
C ILE A 69 8.85 -6.84 -13.68
N LYS A 70 7.78 -6.29 -14.28
CA LYS A 70 7.90 -5.25 -15.31
C LYS A 70 8.64 -4.05 -14.72
N GLU A 71 9.69 -3.62 -15.41
CA GLU A 71 10.47 -2.46 -15.00
C GLU A 71 9.62 -1.19 -15.10
N LYS A 72 9.84 -0.29 -14.15
CA LYS A 72 9.11 0.97 -14.07
C LYS A 72 9.51 1.84 -15.27
N ASP A 73 8.52 2.33 -16.01
CA ASP A 73 8.75 3.14 -17.21
C ASP A 73 9.31 4.51 -16.80
N ASN A 74 10.63 4.68 -16.93
CA ASN A 74 11.33 5.90 -16.54
C ASN A 74 10.88 7.15 -17.34
N SER A 75 10.21 6.97 -18.48
CA SER A 75 9.62 8.08 -19.25
C SER A 75 8.55 8.83 -18.45
N LYS A 76 7.85 8.14 -17.53
CA LYS A 76 6.73 8.68 -16.73
C LYS A 76 7.14 9.20 -15.35
N THR A 77 8.43 9.51 -15.17
CA THR A 77 8.98 9.98 -13.89
C THR A 77 8.23 11.21 -13.35
N LYS A 78 7.85 12.16 -14.20
CA LYS A 78 7.05 13.33 -13.80
C LYS A 78 5.70 12.94 -13.19
N ASN A 79 5.01 11.99 -13.82
CA ASN A 79 3.71 11.49 -13.35
C ASN A 79 3.84 10.73 -12.02
N TYR A 80 4.95 10.01 -11.82
CA TYR A 80 5.22 9.33 -10.55
C TYR A 80 5.54 10.28 -9.41
N ILE A 81 6.24 11.39 -9.68
CA ILE A 81 6.51 12.41 -8.66
C ILE A 81 5.21 13.11 -8.28
N ILE A 82 4.46 13.61 -9.26
CA ILE A 82 3.19 14.31 -9.01
C ILE A 82 2.18 13.39 -8.31
N GLY A 83 1.98 12.18 -8.84
CA GLY A 83 1.06 11.20 -8.25
C GLY A 83 1.52 10.73 -6.87
N GLY A 84 2.83 10.54 -6.66
CA GLY A 84 3.41 10.16 -5.38
C GLY A 84 3.23 11.24 -4.32
N THR A 85 3.43 12.52 -4.67
CA THR A 85 3.20 13.65 -3.77
C THR A 85 1.72 13.78 -3.40
N ILE A 86 0.80 13.72 -4.37
CA ILE A 86 -0.65 13.79 -4.11
C ILE A 86 -1.09 12.63 -3.21
N PHE A 87 -0.63 11.41 -3.51
CA PHE A 87 -0.94 10.24 -2.70
C PHE A 87 -0.38 10.35 -1.28
N GLY A 88 0.88 10.81 -1.13
CA GLY A 88 1.51 11.03 0.16
C GLY A 88 0.80 12.10 1.01
N LEU A 89 0.40 13.21 0.39
CA LEU A 89 -0.39 14.25 1.06
C LEU A 89 -1.76 13.71 1.51
N GLY A 90 -2.44 12.95 0.66
CA GLY A 90 -3.71 12.29 1.02
C GLY A 90 -3.54 11.30 2.18
N TRP A 91 -2.45 10.54 2.20
CA TRP A 91 -2.14 9.63 3.30
C TRP A 91 -1.86 10.38 4.62
N GLY A 92 -1.12 11.48 4.56
CA GLY A 92 -0.88 12.34 5.72
C GLY A 92 -2.16 12.99 6.28
N LEU A 93 -3.06 13.44 5.41
CA LEU A 93 -4.35 14.04 5.79
C LEU A 93 -5.32 13.02 6.41
N THR A 94 -5.37 11.82 5.84
CA THR A 94 -6.27 10.75 6.32
C THR A 94 -5.72 10.02 7.54
N GLY A 95 -4.40 10.08 7.77
CA GLY A 95 -3.75 9.45 8.91
C GLY A 95 -3.85 7.92 8.92
N ALA A 96 -4.15 7.29 7.78
CA ALA A 96 -4.24 5.84 7.65
C ALA A 96 -3.90 5.39 6.23
N CYS A 97 -3.07 4.35 6.10
CA CYS A 97 -2.69 3.82 4.79
C CYS A 97 -3.81 2.93 4.24
N PRO A 98 -3.88 2.70 2.92
CA PRO A 98 -4.95 1.90 2.32
C PRO A 98 -5.08 0.52 2.95
N GLY A 99 -3.97 -0.14 3.30
CA GLY A 99 -3.99 -1.43 4.01
C GLY A 99 -4.74 -1.39 5.35
N PRO A 100 -4.27 -0.58 6.33
CA PRO A 100 -4.97 -0.39 7.59
C PRO A 100 -6.41 0.12 7.44
N MET A 101 -6.71 0.97 6.46
CA MET A 101 -8.08 1.49 6.24
C MET A 101 -9.10 0.37 6.04
N TYR A 102 -8.77 -0.64 5.21
CA TYR A 102 -9.66 -1.79 4.99
C TYR A 102 -9.77 -2.68 6.24
N ALA A 103 -8.68 -2.88 6.98
CA ALA A 103 -8.69 -3.65 8.23
C ALA A 103 -9.51 -2.94 9.34
N LEU A 104 -9.43 -1.62 9.42
CA LEU A 104 -10.17 -0.76 10.35
C LEU A 104 -11.68 -0.80 10.14
N ILE A 105 -12.11 -0.77 8.89
CA ILE A 105 -13.53 -0.93 8.54
C ILE A 105 -14.00 -2.31 9.00
N GLY A 106 -13.19 -3.35 8.77
CA GLY A 106 -13.48 -4.72 9.22
C GLY A 106 -13.52 -4.89 10.74
N SER A 107 -12.81 -4.06 11.50
CA SER A 107 -12.84 -4.07 12.98
C SER A 107 -13.90 -3.15 13.59
N GLY A 108 -14.74 -2.50 12.78
CA GLY A 108 -15.89 -1.70 13.23
C GLY A 108 -15.68 -0.18 13.24
N TYR A 109 -14.52 0.33 12.79
CA TYR A 109 -14.27 1.77 12.69
C TYR A 109 -14.83 2.35 11.38
N LEU A 110 -16.13 2.64 11.39
CA LEU A 110 -16.86 3.16 10.23
C LEU A 110 -16.39 4.54 9.73
N ILE A 111 -15.64 5.29 10.53
CA ILE A 111 -15.08 6.59 10.14
C ILE A 111 -14.14 6.48 8.91
N PHE A 112 -13.46 5.34 8.76
CA PHE A 112 -12.55 5.09 7.63
C PHE A 112 -13.26 4.70 6.33
N LEU A 113 -14.59 4.48 6.39
CA LEU A 113 -15.41 4.20 5.21
C LEU A 113 -15.39 5.40 4.24
N ILE A 114 -15.48 6.62 4.76
CA ILE A 114 -15.53 7.85 3.96
C ILE A 114 -14.22 8.08 3.19
N PRO A 115 -13.03 8.07 3.83
CA PRO A 115 -11.75 8.10 3.13
C PRO A 115 -11.56 6.98 2.11
N THR A 116 -12.02 5.75 2.42
CA THR A 116 -11.86 4.59 1.53
C THR A 116 -12.71 4.74 0.27
N LEU A 117 -13.97 5.14 0.41
CA LEU A 117 -14.84 5.42 -0.74
C LEU A 117 -14.31 6.59 -1.58
N SER A 118 -13.77 7.62 -0.94
CA SER A 118 -13.14 8.76 -1.62
C SER A 118 -11.89 8.34 -2.40
N ALA A 119 -11.06 7.46 -1.84
CA ALA A 119 -9.89 6.91 -2.50
C ALA A 119 -10.26 6.03 -3.71
N ILE A 120 -11.31 5.20 -3.57
CA ILE A 120 -11.84 4.40 -4.68
C ILE A 120 -12.37 5.32 -5.79
N PHE A 121 -13.16 6.33 -5.43
CA PHE A 121 -13.69 7.29 -6.39
C PHE A 121 -12.58 8.05 -7.11
N GLY A 122 -11.57 8.52 -6.39
CA GLY A 122 -10.38 9.16 -6.98
C GLY A 122 -9.61 8.24 -7.92
N ALA A 123 -9.44 6.97 -7.56
CA ALA A 123 -8.78 5.98 -8.41
C ALA A 123 -9.58 5.67 -9.69
N LEU A 124 -10.91 5.58 -9.59
CA LEU A 124 -11.80 5.39 -10.74
C LEU A 124 -11.83 6.62 -11.65
N ALA A 125 -11.93 7.82 -11.07
CA ALA A 125 -11.88 9.07 -11.81
C ALA A 125 -10.55 9.21 -12.56
N TYR A 126 -9.43 8.91 -11.91
CA TYR A 126 -8.12 8.87 -12.57
C TYR A 126 -8.06 7.80 -13.67
N GLY A 127 -8.61 6.61 -13.42
CA GLY A 127 -8.70 5.54 -14.43
C GLY A 127 -9.50 5.94 -15.67
N TYR A 128 -10.59 6.69 -15.48
CA TYR A 128 -11.41 7.21 -16.57
C TYR A 128 -10.78 8.39 -17.29
N LEU A 129 -10.03 9.25 -16.60
CA LEU A 129 -9.32 10.38 -17.21
C LEU A 129 -8.00 9.97 -17.88
N LYS A 130 -7.41 8.82 -17.48
CA LYS A 130 -6.15 8.29 -18.02
C LYS A 130 -6.07 8.25 -19.57
N PRO A 131 -7.13 7.91 -20.34
CA PRO A 131 -7.09 7.93 -21.80
C PRO A 131 -6.97 9.34 -22.39
N ASN A 132 -7.37 10.37 -21.63
CA ASN A 132 -7.40 11.77 -22.07
C ASN A 132 -6.21 12.61 -21.55
N LEU A 133 -5.34 12.03 -20.72
CA LEU A 133 -4.15 12.74 -20.24
C LEU A 133 -2.96 12.56 -21.20
N PRO A 134 -2.29 13.66 -21.63
CA PRO A 134 -1.06 13.58 -22.40
C PRO A 134 0.00 12.85 -21.58
N HIS A 135 0.57 11.80 -22.16
CA HIS A 135 1.49 10.87 -21.49
C HIS A 135 2.88 11.49 -21.31
#